data_AF-A0A1G3YY02-F1
#
_entry.id   AF-A0A1G3YY02-F1
#
_cell.length_a   1.000
_cell.length_b   1.000
_cell.length_c   1.000
_cell.angle_alpha   90.00
_cell.angle_beta   90.00
_cell.angle_gamma   90.00
#
_symmetry.space_group_name_H-M   'P 1'
#
loop_
_entity.id
_entity.type
_entity.pdbx_description
1 polymer ?
#
loop_
_entity_poly.entity_id
_entity_poly.type
_entity_poly.pdbx_seq_one_letter_code
_entity_poly.pdbx_strand_id
1 'polypeptide(L)'
;MPSNKVRDALLGMAAGDALGVPHEFRPRHELERFPVTGMDSSGTWNQAAGTWSDDSSLAFCLAETLSHGYDLRDLADRFIACMDNGYWTARGSVFGMGRATEAAIDRLRSGDCHPANAGLKREQDNGNGSLMRILPAVFHVRFRAPAERAWIVSELSSVTHGHRRSQIACIIYVEIALRLLAGDSIRAAYRDAVADLSVALSGEPEAARFQRILSGSIVGLDQQDVLSTGYVVDTLEAALWALLSTSDYRSAALAAVNLGGDTDTVAAVAGGLAGIAYGAEGIPADWLASLARLDDIEGLAARLAAATGY
;
A
#
# COMPACT_ATOMS: atom_id res chain seq x y z
N MET A 1 24.58 -7.13 -3.86
CA MET A 1 24.44 -6.71 -2.45
C MET A 1 23.53 -7.71 -1.75
N PRO A 2 23.60 -7.90 -0.43
CA PRO A 2 22.57 -8.70 0.26
C PRO A 2 21.19 -8.09 -0.07
N SER A 3 20.19 -8.94 -0.34
CA SER A 3 18.80 -8.47 -0.56
C SER A 3 18.35 -7.67 0.66
N ASN A 4 18.03 -6.39 0.45
CA ASN A 4 17.47 -5.53 1.48
C ASN A 4 15.95 -5.55 1.31
N LYS A 5 15.25 -6.32 2.14
CA LYS A 5 13.79 -6.46 2.07
C LYS A 5 13.05 -5.14 2.26
N VAL A 6 13.63 -4.17 2.95
CA VAL A 6 13.08 -2.81 3.06
C VAL A 6 13.13 -2.11 1.71
N ARG A 7 14.28 -2.18 1.02
CA ARG A 7 14.44 -1.64 -0.33
C ARG A 7 13.47 -2.30 -1.31
N ASP A 8 13.38 -3.62 -1.25
CA ASP A 8 12.48 -4.42 -2.09
C ASP A 8 11.00 -3.96 -1.95
N ALA A 9 10.54 -3.76 -0.71
CA ALA A 9 9.19 -3.30 -0.41
C ALA A 9 8.93 -1.85 -0.88
N LEU A 10 9.83 -0.92 -0.55
CA LEU A 10 9.64 0.50 -0.85
C LEU A 10 9.72 0.79 -2.36
N LEU A 11 10.68 0.19 -3.06
CA LEU A 11 10.79 0.34 -4.51
C LEU A 11 9.65 -0.36 -5.26
N GLY A 12 9.21 -1.54 -4.79
CA GLY A 12 8.08 -2.25 -5.38
C GLY A 12 6.76 -1.47 -5.23
N MET A 13 6.52 -0.89 -4.07
CA MET A 13 5.35 -0.02 -3.89
C MET A 13 5.41 1.20 -4.83
N ALA A 14 6.53 1.92 -4.83
CA ALA A 14 6.66 3.16 -5.59
C ALA A 14 6.66 2.96 -7.12
N ALA A 15 7.22 1.86 -7.61
CA ALA A 15 7.13 1.52 -9.02
C ALA A 15 5.72 1.06 -9.41
N GLY A 16 4.96 0.42 -8.51
CA GLY A 16 3.55 0.11 -8.73
C GLY A 16 2.68 1.37 -8.83
N ASP A 17 2.81 2.26 -7.84
CA ASP A 17 2.18 3.58 -7.79
C ASP A 17 2.46 4.37 -9.08
N ALA A 18 3.73 4.64 -9.39
CA ALA A 18 4.11 5.45 -10.55
C ALA A 18 3.67 4.85 -11.91
N LEU A 19 3.49 3.53 -11.99
CA LEU A 19 2.95 2.86 -13.18
C LEU A 19 1.44 3.14 -13.33
N GLY A 20 0.70 3.23 -12.23
CA GLY A 20 -0.74 3.45 -12.23
C GLY A 20 -1.17 4.92 -12.31
N VAL A 21 -0.34 5.87 -11.86
CA VAL A 21 -0.67 7.33 -11.83
C VAL A 21 -1.19 7.88 -13.16
N PRO A 22 -0.59 7.59 -14.33
CA PRO A 22 -1.11 8.04 -15.64
C PRO A 22 -2.53 7.58 -15.95
N HIS A 23 -2.97 6.47 -15.36
CA HIS A 23 -4.16 5.73 -15.76
C HIS A 23 -5.30 5.82 -14.76
N GLU A 24 -5.14 6.60 -13.69
CA GLU A 24 -6.14 6.75 -12.65
C GLU A 24 -7.47 7.24 -13.24
N PHE A 25 -8.57 6.63 -12.78
CA PHE A 25 -9.94 6.81 -13.24
C PHE A 25 -10.24 6.32 -14.67
N ARG A 26 -9.27 5.75 -15.40
CA ARG A 26 -9.56 5.16 -16.72
C ARG A 26 -10.41 3.90 -16.55
N PRO A 27 -11.52 3.76 -17.27
CA PRO A 27 -12.37 2.59 -17.15
C PRO A 27 -11.70 1.37 -17.79
N ARG A 28 -11.94 0.18 -17.22
CA ARG A 28 -11.33 -1.08 -17.67
C ARG A 28 -11.41 -1.33 -19.17
N HIS A 29 -12.58 -1.12 -19.78
CA HIS A 29 -12.80 -1.37 -21.21
C HIS A 29 -11.88 -0.54 -22.12
N GLU A 30 -11.38 0.60 -21.63
CA GLU A 30 -10.43 1.42 -22.37
C GLU A 30 -9.01 0.84 -22.28
N LEU A 31 -8.62 0.33 -21.11
CA LEU A 31 -7.34 -0.35 -20.90
C LEU A 31 -7.31 -1.75 -21.55
N GLU A 32 -8.45 -2.43 -21.71
CA GLU A 32 -8.52 -3.66 -22.52
C GLU A 32 -8.19 -3.38 -23.99
N ARG A 33 -8.60 -2.21 -24.50
CA ARG A 33 -8.31 -1.78 -25.87
C ARG A 33 -6.91 -1.22 -26.03
N PHE A 34 -6.43 -0.50 -25.02
CA PHE A 34 -5.13 0.19 -25.00
C PHE A 34 -4.40 -0.12 -23.69
N PRO A 35 -3.87 -1.35 -23.54
CA PRO A 35 -3.30 -1.80 -22.29
C PRO A 35 -2.05 -1.03 -21.93
N VAL A 36 -1.90 -0.81 -20.62
CA VAL A 36 -0.67 -0.30 -20.04
C VAL A 36 0.39 -1.38 -20.19
N THR A 37 1.59 -0.99 -20.63
CA THR A 37 2.72 -1.91 -20.87
C THR A 37 4.01 -1.49 -20.17
N GLY A 38 4.04 -0.30 -19.59
CA GLY A 38 5.16 0.30 -18.88
C GLY A 38 4.86 1.72 -18.42
N MET A 39 5.87 2.40 -17.88
CA MET A 39 5.77 3.77 -17.36
C MET A 39 5.43 4.76 -18.49
N ASP A 40 4.48 5.66 -18.21
CA ASP A 40 4.01 6.70 -19.14
C ASP A 40 4.12 8.08 -18.48
N SER A 41 4.38 9.11 -19.29
CA SER A 41 4.45 10.52 -18.87
C SER A 41 3.19 11.31 -19.22
N SER A 42 2.16 10.65 -19.73
CA SER A 42 0.87 11.23 -20.07
C SER A 42 -0.19 10.86 -19.02
N GLY A 43 -1.43 11.32 -19.19
CA GLY A 43 -2.54 10.85 -18.36
C GLY A 43 -3.08 11.84 -17.33
N THR A 44 -3.83 11.32 -16.36
CA THR A 44 -4.75 12.06 -15.48
C THR A 44 -4.15 13.30 -14.84
N TRP A 45 -2.91 13.19 -14.34
CA TRP A 45 -2.23 14.27 -13.61
C TRP A 45 -1.17 15.02 -14.43
N ASN A 46 -0.97 14.65 -15.70
CA ASN A 46 0.05 15.22 -16.59
C ASN A 46 1.46 15.28 -15.95
N GLN A 47 1.85 14.18 -15.30
CA GLN A 47 3.13 14.03 -14.61
C GLN A 47 4.16 13.33 -15.51
N ALA A 48 5.45 13.62 -15.29
CA ALA A 48 6.51 12.89 -15.98
C ALA A 48 6.51 11.40 -15.59
N ALA A 49 6.99 10.54 -16.48
CA ALA A 49 7.10 9.10 -16.20
C ALA A 49 7.87 8.83 -14.89
N GLY A 50 7.45 7.81 -14.15
CA GLY A 50 8.03 7.45 -12.86
C GLY A 50 7.64 8.37 -11.70
N THR A 51 6.66 9.26 -11.88
CA THR A 51 6.12 10.08 -10.77
C THR A 51 5.06 9.27 -10.02
N TRP A 52 5.30 9.06 -8.73
CA TRP A 52 4.39 8.43 -7.77
C TRP A 52 3.55 9.48 -7.02
N SER A 53 2.42 9.06 -6.43
CA SER A 53 1.36 9.89 -5.84
C SER A 53 1.44 10.00 -4.30
N ASP A 54 0.32 10.32 -3.65
CA ASP A 54 0.18 10.31 -2.20
C ASP A 54 0.30 8.91 -1.58
N ASP A 55 0.05 7.84 -2.33
CA ASP A 55 0.29 6.46 -1.92
C ASP A 55 1.72 6.27 -1.38
N SER A 56 2.70 6.52 -2.24
CA SER A 56 4.11 6.44 -1.87
C SER A 56 4.52 7.58 -0.95
N SER A 57 3.98 8.80 -1.13
CA SER A 57 4.34 9.93 -0.28
C SER A 57 4.04 9.65 1.21
N LEU A 58 2.84 9.15 1.49
CA LEU A 58 2.41 8.84 2.85
C LEU A 58 3.04 7.53 3.36
N ALA A 59 3.33 6.57 2.50
CA ALA A 59 4.11 5.39 2.86
C ALA A 59 5.54 5.78 3.29
N PHE A 60 6.20 6.68 2.56
CA PHE A 60 7.53 7.15 2.89
C PHE A 60 7.56 8.00 4.15
N CYS A 61 6.51 8.77 4.42
CA CYS A 61 6.34 9.40 5.72
C CYS A 61 6.28 8.36 6.86
N LEU A 62 5.55 7.26 6.69
CA LEU A 62 5.53 6.16 7.67
C LEU A 62 6.90 5.50 7.82
N ALA A 63 7.56 5.16 6.73
CA ALA A 63 8.88 4.57 6.75
C ALA A 63 9.92 5.48 7.44
N GLU A 64 9.86 6.78 7.18
CA GLU A 64 10.74 7.77 7.79
C GLU A 64 10.49 7.89 9.29
N THR A 65 9.23 7.92 9.74
CA THR A 65 8.90 7.84 11.17
C THR A 65 9.51 6.59 11.79
N LEU A 66 9.24 5.41 11.21
CA LEU A 66 9.72 4.14 11.77
C LEU A 66 11.25 4.03 11.77
N SER A 67 11.96 4.77 10.92
CA SER A 67 13.42 4.87 10.94
C SER A 67 13.97 5.63 12.16
N HIS A 68 13.12 6.42 12.83
CA HIS A 68 13.42 7.14 14.08
C HIS A 68 12.74 6.51 15.31
N GLY A 69 11.85 5.54 15.13
CA GLY A 69 11.09 4.87 16.18
C GLY A 69 9.58 4.93 15.94
N TYR A 70 8.81 4.16 16.72
CA TYR A 70 7.35 4.23 16.64
C TYR A 70 6.84 5.46 17.39
N ASP A 71 6.42 6.48 16.65
CA ASP A 71 5.82 7.69 17.19
C ASP A 71 4.70 8.21 16.27
N LEU A 72 3.46 8.15 16.75
CA LEU A 72 2.30 8.60 16.00
C LEU A 72 2.22 10.13 15.86
N ARG A 73 2.88 10.89 16.74
CA ARG A 73 2.97 12.36 16.62
C ARG A 73 3.93 12.74 15.51
N ASP A 74 5.11 12.12 15.44
CA ASP A 74 6.03 12.31 14.31
C ASP A 74 5.36 11.92 12.98
N LEU A 75 4.61 10.81 12.95
CA LEU A 75 3.86 10.42 11.75
C LEU A 75 2.83 11.46 11.33
N ALA A 76 2.08 12.00 12.30
CA ALA A 76 1.09 13.04 12.06
C ALA A 76 1.73 14.31 11.51
N ASP A 77 2.84 14.76 12.12
CA ASP A 77 3.58 15.95 11.69
C ASP A 77 4.12 15.78 10.27
N ARG A 78 4.54 14.57 9.89
CA ARG A 78 4.99 14.28 8.52
C ARG A 78 3.85 14.27 7.50
N PHE A 79 2.65 13.80 7.86
CA PHE A 79 1.49 13.91 6.96
C PHE A 79 1.06 15.36 6.78
N ILE A 80 1.09 16.16 7.84
CA ILE A 80 0.85 17.61 7.76
C ILE A 80 1.91 18.24 6.85
N ALA A 81 3.19 17.93 7.02
CA ALA A 81 4.26 18.44 6.17
C ALA A 81 4.12 17.98 4.70
N CYS A 82 3.72 16.73 4.45
CA CYS A 82 3.46 16.23 3.11
C CYS A 82 2.40 17.08 2.39
N MET A 83 1.33 17.43 3.10
CA MET A 83 0.24 18.24 2.55
C MET A 83 0.60 19.73 2.43
N ASP A 84 1.26 20.30 3.44
CA ASP A 84 1.49 21.75 3.53
C ASP A 84 2.73 22.21 2.76
N ASN A 85 3.77 21.38 2.64
CA ASN A 85 5.05 21.75 2.04
C ASN A 85 5.64 20.70 1.09
N GLY A 86 4.89 19.65 0.75
CA GLY A 86 5.32 18.65 -0.21
C GLY A 86 6.41 17.71 0.32
N TYR A 87 6.52 17.55 1.64
CA TYR A 87 7.44 16.58 2.24
C TYR A 87 7.19 15.17 1.70
N TRP A 88 8.26 14.46 1.33
CA TRP A 88 8.16 13.15 0.69
C TRP A 88 7.27 13.10 -0.56
N THR A 89 7.14 14.19 -1.33
CA THR A 89 6.50 14.12 -2.65
C THR A 89 7.51 13.82 -3.75
N ALA A 90 7.04 13.29 -4.88
CA ALA A 90 7.88 12.94 -6.02
C ALA A 90 8.55 14.17 -6.65
N ARG A 91 7.82 15.29 -6.75
CA ARG A 91 8.25 16.50 -7.49
C ARG A 91 7.92 17.83 -6.78
N GLY A 92 7.83 17.83 -5.45
CA GLY A 92 7.67 19.04 -4.64
C GLY A 92 6.23 19.49 -4.39
N SER A 93 5.24 18.76 -4.90
CA SER A 93 3.82 18.96 -4.61
C SER A 93 3.10 17.62 -4.55
N VAL A 94 2.14 17.48 -3.62
CA VAL A 94 1.30 16.29 -3.50
C VAL A 94 0.09 16.40 -4.44
N PHE A 95 -0.39 15.27 -4.93
CA PHE A 95 -1.63 15.09 -5.69
C PHE A 95 -2.20 13.70 -5.33
N GLY A 96 -3.44 13.41 -5.74
CA GLY A 96 -4.10 12.12 -5.46
C GLY A 96 -4.77 12.00 -4.08
N MET A 97 -4.45 12.88 -3.11
CA MET A 97 -5.01 12.79 -1.75
C MET A 97 -6.54 12.72 -1.70
N GLY A 98 -7.03 11.62 -1.13
CA GLY A 98 -8.45 11.41 -0.90
C GLY A 98 -9.02 12.26 0.23
N ARG A 99 -10.30 12.65 0.11
CA ARG A 99 -11.02 13.51 1.09
C ARG A 99 -10.97 13.02 2.54
N ALA A 100 -10.97 11.70 2.76
CA ALA A 100 -10.91 11.13 4.10
C ALA A 100 -9.52 11.34 4.75
N THR A 101 -8.46 11.25 3.96
CA THR A 101 -7.09 11.57 4.36
C THR A 101 -6.97 13.06 4.67
N GLU A 102 -7.40 13.94 3.76
CA GLU A 102 -7.38 15.39 3.96
C GLU A 102 -8.10 15.81 5.25
N ALA A 103 -9.33 15.33 5.45
CA ALA A 103 -10.12 15.64 6.64
C ALA A 103 -9.47 15.14 7.93
N ALA A 104 -8.75 14.01 7.88
CA ALA A 104 -8.01 13.54 9.05
C ALA A 104 -6.75 14.37 9.30
N ILE A 105 -6.02 14.79 8.25
CA ILE A 105 -4.86 15.68 8.39
C ILE A 105 -5.30 17.04 8.96
N ASP A 106 -6.46 17.57 8.56
CA ASP A 106 -7.02 18.78 9.17
C ASP A 106 -7.27 18.62 10.68
N ARG A 107 -7.75 17.44 11.11
CA ARG A 107 -7.93 17.09 12.54
C ARG A 107 -6.61 16.89 13.27
N LEU A 108 -5.57 16.41 12.59
CA LEU A 108 -4.22 16.34 13.16
C LEU A 108 -3.66 17.75 13.35
N ARG A 109 -3.82 18.63 12.36
CA ARG A 109 -3.34 20.01 12.37
C ARG A 109 -3.98 20.84 13.48
N SER A 110 -5.26 20.61 13.79
CA SER A 110 -5.93 21.32 14.89
C SER A 110 -5.34 20.95 16.26
N GLY A 111 -4.70 19.79 16.39
CA GLY A 111 -4.11 19.31 17.65
C GLY A 111 -5.13 18.82 18.67
N ASP A 112 -6.42 18.83 18.34
CA ASP A 112 -7.52 18.55 19.28
C ASP A 112 -7.68 17.07 19.63
N CYS A 113 -6.94 16.18 18.97
CA CYS A 113 -7.01 14.75 19.23
C CYS A 113 -5.63 14.07 19.22
N HIS A 114 -5.57 12.91 19.87
CA HIS A 114 -4.45 12.00 19.71
C HIS A 114 -4.45 11.44 18.27
N PRO A 115 -3.31 11.22 17.60
CA PRO A 115 -3.30 10.85 16.19
C PRO A 115 -4.04 9.54 15.91
N ALA A 116 -3.97 8.56 16.82
CA ALA A 116 -4.74 7.32 16.75
C ALA A 116 -6.28 7.52 16.73
N ASN A 117 -6.78 8.74 16.94
CA ASN A 117 -8.20 9.10 16.92
C ASN A 117 -8.59 10.11 15.82
N ALA A 118 -7.63 10.56 15.01
CA ALA A 118 -7.87 11.57 13.97
C ALA A 118 -8.62 11.01 12.77
N GLY A 119 -8.46 9.72 12.50
CA GLY A 119 -9.10 9.08 11.36
C GLY A 119 -10.62 9.08 11.43
N LEU A 120 -11.22 9.13 10.24
CA LEU A 120 -12.68 9.08 10.10
C LEU A 120 -13.18 7.64 10.37
N LYS A 121 -14.42 7.53 10.88
CA LYS A 121 -14.96 6.29 11.45
C LYS A 121 -16.33 5.90 10.90
N ARG A 122 -16.85 6.55 9.86
CA ARG A 122 -18.17 6.21 9.31
C ARG A 122 -18.00 5.21 8.17
N GLU A 123 -19.06 4.48 7.85
CA GLU A 123 -19.01 3.44 6.82
C GLU A 123 -18.60 4.00 5.44
N GLN A 124 -19.02 5.23 5.11
CA GLN A 124 -18.66 5.92 3.88
C GLN A 124 -17.21 6.41 3.82
N ASP A 125 -16.47 6.33 4.93
CA ASP A 125 -15.08 6.81 5.02
C ASP A 125 -14.07 5.67 4.79
N ASN A 126 -14.50 4.50 4.29
CA ASN A 126 -13.64 3.34 4.06
C ASN A 126 -12.92 3.37 2.70
N GLY A 127 -12.28 4.51 2.41
CA GLY A 127 -11.29 4.60 1.35
C GLY A 127 -10.04 3.77 1.66
N ASN A 128 -9.23 3.52 0.64
CA ASN A 128 -7.98 2.76 0.73
C ASN A 128 -6.76 3.57 1.23
N GLY A 129 -6.94 4.85 1.58
CA GLY A 129 -5.84 5.75 1.94
C GLY A 129 -4.99 5.36 3.15
N SER A 130 -5.44 4.45 4.02
CA SER A 130 -4.56 3.83 5.01
C SER A 130 -3.87 2.57 4.52
N LEU A 131 -4.55 1.76 3.70
CA LEU A 131 -4.01 0.52 3.13
C LEU A 131 -2.82 0.80 2.21
N MET A 132 -2.94 1.81 1.35
CA MET A 132 -1.90 2.16 0.38
C MET A 132 -0.53 2.46 1.01
N ARG A 133 -0.55 2.98 2.25
CA ARG A 133 0.65 3.47 2.95
C ARG A 133 1.13 2.57 4.08
N ILE A 134 0.47 1.44 4.35
CA ILE A 134 0.73 0.67 5.58
C ILE A 134 1.94 -0.27 5.50
N LEU A 135 2.43 -0.59 4.29
CA LEU A 135 3.45 -1.62 4.10
C LEU A 135 4.69 -1.45 5.00
N PRO A 136 5.28 -0.25 5.19
CA PRO A 136 6.46 -0.09 6.04
C PRO A 136 6.28 -0.57 7.48
N ALA A 137 5.04 -0.66 7.98
CA ALA A 137 4.73 -1.19 9.32
C ALA A 137 5.26 -2.61 9.53
N VAL A 138 5.35 -3.43 8.48
CA VAL A 138 5.83 -4.82 8.55
C VAL A 138 7.21 -4.90 9.21
N PHE A 139 8.10 -3.95 8.93
CA PHE A 139 9.46 -3.95 9.45
C PHE A 139 9.50 -3.65 10.95
N HIS A 140 8.55 -2.86 11.44
CA HIS A 140 8.43 -2.56 12.86
C HIS A 140 7.77 -3.71 13.64
N VAL A 141 6.73 -4.33 13.10
CA VAL A 141 5.87 -5.27 13.84
C VAL A 141 6.31 -6.75 13.72
N ARG A 142 7.30 -7.07 12.87
CA ARG A 142 7.65 -8.47 12.53
C ARG A 142 7.96 -9.39 13.72
N PHE A 143 8.56 -8.87 14.78
CA PHE A 143 8.89 -9.66 15.98
C PHE A 143 7.85 -9.55 17.10
N ARG A 144 6.73 -8.87 16.85
CA ARG A 144 5.63 -8.72 17.81
C ARG A 144 4.67 -9.90 17.71
N ALA A 145 3.94 -10.16 18.80
CA ALA A 145 2.88 -11.16 18.82
C ALA A 145 1.69 -10.71 17.96
N PRO A 146 0.87 -11.62 17.38
CA PRO A 146 -0.22 -11.26 16.48
C PRO A 146 -1.19 -10.19 17.01
N ALA A 147 -1.56 -10.27 18.29
CA ALA A 147 -2.44 -9.28 18.91
C ALA A 147 -1.82 -7.88 18.96
N GLU A 148 -0.51 -7.79 19.23
CA GLU A 148 0.23 -6.52 19.27
C GLU A 148 0.44 -5.97 17.85
N ARG A 149 0.71 -6.83 16.85
CA ARG A 149 0.74 -6.43 15.44
C ARG A 149 -0.59 -5.82 15.02
N ALA A 150 -1.70 -6.50 15.30
CA ALA A 150 -3.04 -6.03 14.95
C ALA A 150 -3.37 -4.69 15.62
N TRP A 151 -2.95 -4.50 16.87
CA TRP A 151 -3.12 -3.24 17.59
C TRP A 151 -2.32 -2.10 16.94
N ILE A 152 -1.00 -2.27 16.73
CA ILE A 152 -0.13 -1.25 16.10
C ILE A 152 -0.63 -0.89 14.69
N VAL A 153 -0.96 -1.88 13.87
CA VAL A 153 -1.46 -1.65 12.50
C VAL A 153 -2.80 -0.90 12.53
N SER A 154 -3.66 -1.21 13.49
CA SER A 154 -4.92 -0.47 13.69
C SER A 154 -4.67 0.98 14.09
N GLU A 155 -3.69 1.26 14.95
CA GLU A 155 -3.31 2.63 15.32
C GLU A 155 -2.79 3.42 14.11
N LEU A 156 -1.87 2.83 13.34
CA LEU A 156 -1.30 3.45 12.14
C LEU A 156 -2.35 3.75 11.07
N SER A 157 -3.31 2.83 10.87
CA SER A 157 -4.48 3.09 10.03
C SER A 157 -5.29 4.26 10.57
N SER A 158 -5.55 4.27 11.88
CA SER A 158 -6.43 5.24 12.55
C SER A 158 -5.90 6.67 12.59
N VAL A 159 -4.65 6.89 12.18
CA VAL A 159 -4.13 8.24 11.91
C VAL A 159 -4.96 8.96 10.83
N THR A 160 -5.52 8.23 9.86
CA THR A 160 -6.41 8.80 8.82
C THR A 160 -7.73 8.05 8.64
N HIS A 161 -7.72 6.74 8.84
CA HIS A 161 -8.85 5.84 8.60
C HIS A 161 -9.06 4.98 9.85
N GLY A 162 -9.96 5.43 10.72
CA GLY A 162 -10.24 4.82 12.02
C GLY A 162 -11.41 3.85 12.03
N HIS A 163 -12.05 3.62 10.88
CA HIS A 163 -13.10 2.61 10.74
C HIS A 163 -12.50 1.20 10.76
N ARG A 164 -13.20 0.25 11.42
CA ARG A 164 -12.70 -1.12 11.65
C ARG A 164 -12.38 -1.87 10.36
N ARG A 165 -13.16 -1.65 9.30
CA ARG A 165 -12.92 -2.22 7.97
C ARG A 165 -11.57 -1.81 7.37
N SER A 166 -11.20 -0.52 7.36
CA SER A 166 -9.87 -0.09 6.91
C SER A 166 -8.74 -0.68 7.75
N GLN A 167 -8.94 -0.81 9.07
CA GLN A 167 -7.97 -1.47 9.96
C GLN A 167 -7.80 -2.95 9.61
N ILE A 168 -8.89 -3.69 9.39
CA ILE A 168 -8.84 -5.11 9.01
C ILE A 168 -8.12 -5.30 7.68
N ALA A 169 -8.39 -4.45 6.69
CA ALA A 169 -7.68 -4.50 5.40
C ALA A 169 -6.16 -4.34 5.58
N CYS A 170 -5.76 -3.36 6.38
CA CYS A 170 -4.35 -3.14 6.73
C CYS A 170 -3.73 -4.36 7.43
N ILE A 171 -4.45 -4.96 8.38
CA ILE A 171 -3.99 -6.16 9.11
C ILE A 171 -3.79 -7.34 8.16
N ILE A 172 -4.77 -7.61 7.28
CA ILE A 172 -4.68 -8.70 6.29
C ILE A 172 -3.43 -8.50 5.42
N TYR A 173 -3.26 -7.30 4.89
CA TYR A 173 -2.14 -6.96 4.02
C TYR A 173 -0.78 -7.13 4.73
N VAL A 174 -0.67 -6.63 5.97
CA VAL A 174 0.54 -6.75 6.78
C VAL A 174 0.87 -8.20 7.13
N GLU A 175 -0.09 -9.02 7.54
CA GLU A 175 0.18 -10.43 7.89
C GLU A 175 0.62 -11.26 6.68
N ILE A 176 0.07 -10.99 5.49
CA ILE A 176 0.54 -11.60 4.24
C ILE A 176 1.98 -11.16 3.94
N ALA A 177 2.26 -9.85 4.03
CA ALA A 177 3.60 -9.31 3.81
C ALA A 177 4.65 -9.88 4.79
N LEU A 178 4.28 -10.08 6.06
CA LEU A 178 5.16 -10.69 7.07
C LEU A 178 5.53 -12.13 6.73
N ARG A 179 4.60 -12.90 6.16
CA ARG A 179 4.89 -14.26 5.67
C ARG A 179 5.82 -14.26 4.47
N LEU A 180 5.62 -13.34 3.52
CA LEU A 180 6.55 -13.15 2.40
C LEU A 180 7.96 -12.77 2.89
N LEU A 181 8.06 -11.90 3.90
CA LEU A 181 9.33 -11.54 4.54
C LEU A 181 10.00 -12.72 5.26
N ALA A 182 9.21 -13.66 5.78
CA ALA A 182 9.70 -14.90 6.37
C ALA A 182 10.16 -15.94 5.33
N GLY A 183 9.96 -15.68 4.03
CA GLY A 183 10.39 -16.53 2.93
C GLY A 183 9.33 -17.51 2.40
N ASP A 184 8.07 -17.38 2.84
CA ASP A 184 6.98 -18.18 2.28
C ASP A 184 6.77 -17.83 0.80
N SER A 185 6.49 -18.84 -0.03
CA SER A 185 5.98 -18.60 -1.39
C SER A 185 4.69 -17.79 -1.35
N ILE A 186 4.38 -16.99 -2.37
CA ILE A 186 3.17 -16.15 -2.44
C ILE A 186 1.88 -16.93 -2.08
N ARG A 187 1.70 -18.12 -2.64
CA ARG A 187 0.52 -18.95 -2.36
C ARG A 187 0.48 -19.46 -0.91
N ALA A 188 1.63 -19.80 -0.33
CA ALA A 188 1.70 -20.21 1.07
C ALA A 188 1.46 -19.03 2.02
N ALA A 189 2.09 -17.88 1.74
CA ALA A 189 1.93 -16.66 2.51
C ALA A 189 0.46 -16.23 2.58
N TYR A 190 -0.22 -16.20 1.43
CA TYR A 190 -1.65 -15.91 1.37
C TYR A 190 -2.49 -16.93 2.14
N ARG A 191 -2.36 -18.23 1.83
CA ARG A 191 -3.17 -19.30 2.42
C ARG A 191 -3.04 -19.32 3.94
N ASP A 192 -1.81 -19.25 4.44
CA ASP A 192 -1.55 -19.44 5.87
C ASP A 192 -1.88 -18.17 6.67
N ALA A 193 -1.68 -16.96 6.12
CA ALA A 193 -2.18 -15.73 6.75
C ALA A 193 -3.70 -15.73 6.83
N VAL A 194 -4.39 -16.09 5.75
CA VAL A 194 -5.85 -16.17 5.71
C VAL A 194 -6.40 -17.21 6.70
N ALA A 195 -5.74 -18.36 6.84
CA ALA A 195 -6.13 -19.37 7.81
C ALA A 195 -6.08 -18.82 9.25
N ASP A 196 -4.97 -18.17 9.63
CA ASP A 196 -4.82 -17.56 10.96
C ASP A 196 -5.82 -16.43 11.21
N LEU A 197 -5.99 -15.56 10.20
CA LEU A 197 -6.91 -14.42 10.27
C LEU A 197 -8.37 -14.85 10.34
N SER A 198 -8.75 -15.94 9.68
CA SER A 198 -10.12 -16.48 9.76
C SER A 198 -10.49 -16.89 11.19
N VAL A 199 -9.52 -17.41 11.96
CA VAL A 199 -9.70 -17.69 13.39
C VAL A 199 -9.72 -16.40 14.20
N ALA A 200 -8.75 -15.50 13.98
CA ALA A 200 -8.61 -14.27 14.73
C ALA A 200 -9.78 -13.28 14.56
N LEU A 201 -10.41 -13.28 13.38
CA LEU A 201 -11.55 -12.43 13.03
C LEU A 201 -12.90 -13.13 13.23
N SER A 202 -12.94 -14.30 13.87
CA SER A 202 -14.18 -14.99 14.17
C SER A 202 -15.09 -14.11 15.06
N GLY A 203 -16.28 -13.79 14.56
CA GLY A 203 -17.25 -12.93 15.25
C GLY A 203 -17.05 -11.42 15.07
N GLU A 204 -16.03 -10.99 14.33
CA GLU A 204 -15.83 -9.58 13.94
C GLU A 204 -16.85 -9.18 12.86
N PRO A 205 -17.75 -8.20 13.11
CA PRO A 205 -18.81 -7.84 12.15
C PRO A 205 -18.30 -7.42 10.76
N GLU A 206 -17.16 -6.72 10.69
CA GLU A 206 -16.61 -6.26 9.41
C GLU A 206 -15.90 -7.37 8.63
N ALA A 207 -15.59 -8.53 9.24
CA ALA A 207 -14.94 -9.65 8.54
C ALA A 207 -15.81 -10.22 7.40
N ALA A 208 -17.13 -10.04 7.47
CA ALA A 208 -18.06 -10.43 6.40
C ALA A 208 -17.80 -9.67 5.08
N ARG A 209 -17.18 -8.49 5.13
CA ARG A 209 -16.82 -7.73 3.92
C ARG A 209 -15.63 -8.33 3.19
N PHE A 210 -14.79 -9.12 3.86
CA PHE A 210 -13.56 -9.70 3.32
C PHE A 210 -13.71 -11.18 2.93
N GLN A 211 -14.94 -11.68 2.74
CA GLN A 211 -15.19 -13.11 2.56
C GLN A 211 -14.48 -13.72 1.34
N ARG A 212 -14.32 -12.99 0.22
CA ARG A 212 -13.59 -13.53 -0.95
C ARG A 212 -12.11 -13.76 -0.63
N ILE A 213 -11.53 -12.88 0.19
CA ILE A 213 -10.16 -13.01 0.70
C ILE A 213 -10.08 -14.11 1.75
N LEU A 214 -10.95 -14.10 2.77
CA LEU A 214 -10.86 -15.01 3.91
C LEU A 214 -11.25 -16.46 3.57
N SER A 215 -12.05 -16.67 2.52
CA SER A 215 -12.40 -18.01 2.04
C SER A 215 -11.38 -18.61 1.06
N GLY A 216 -10.42 -17.83 0.56
CA GLY A 216 -9.52 -18.28 -0.49
C GLY A 216 -10.10 -18.22 -1.92
N SER A 217 -11.36 -17.81 -2.09
CA SER A 217 -12.04 -17.85 -3.40
C SER A 217 -11.47 -16.88 -4.43
N ILE A 218 -10.66 -15.91 -4.00
CA ILE A 218 -9.99 -14.95 -4.88
C ILE A 218 -9.07 -15.59 -5.94
N VAL A 219 -8.48 -16.76 -5.64
CA VAL A 219 -7.51 -17.45 -6.52
C VAL A 219 -8.13 -17.92 -7.84
N GLY A 220 -9.46 -18.09 -7.89
CA GLY A 220 -10.19 -18.58 -9.05
C GLY A 220 -11.06 -17.54 -9.75
N LEU A 221 -10.92 -16.26 -9.43
CA LEU A 221 -11.74 -15.21 -10.04
C LEU A 221 -11.25 -14.86 -11.45
N ASP A 222 -12.21 -14.70 -12.36
CA ASP A 222 -11.96 -14.06 -13.63
C ASP A 222 -11.71 -12.55 -13.43
N GLN A 223 -10.85 -11.96 -14.27
CA GLN A 223 -10.50 -10.55 -14.20
C GLN A 223 -11.73 -9.63 -14.20
N GLN A 224 -12.79 -10.01 -14.94
CA GLN A 224 -14.04 -9.25 -15.02
C GLN A 224 -14.77 -9.10 -13.67
N ASP A 225 -14.59 -10.05 -12.76
CA ASP A 225 -15.26 -10.11 -11.46
C ASP A 225 -14.45 -9.46 -10.33
N VAL A 226 -13.28 -8.93 -10.64
CA VAL A 226 -12.42 -8.17 -9.72
C VAL A 226 -12.80 -6.71 -9.83
N LEU A 227 -13.07 -6.05 -8.72
CA LEU A 227 -13.31 -4.60 -8.68
C LEU A 227 -12.03 -3.89 -8.25
N SER A 228 -11.77 -2.73 -8.83
CA SER A 228 -10.57 -1.92 -8.59
C SER A 228 -10.96 -0.47 -8.33
N THR A 229 -11.84 -0.26 -7.34
CA THR A 229 -12.29 1.07 -6.92
C THR A 229 -11.46 1.58 -5.73
N GLY A 230 -11.64 2.85 -5.36
CA GLY A 230 -11.04 3.43 -4.15
C GLY A 230 -11.59 2.89 -2.82
N TYR A 231 -12.51 1.91 -2.86
CA TYR A 231 -12.98 1.21 -1.67
C TYR A 231 -11.95 0.19 -1.20
N VAL A 232 -11.56 0.27 0.09
CA VAL A 232 -10.45 -0.50 0.66
C VAL A 232 -10.52 -2.02 0.44
N VAL A 233 -11.72 -2.60 0.40
CA VAL A 233 -11.90 -4.04 0.17
C VAL A 233 -11.64 -4.38 -1.30
N ASP A 234 -12.19 -3.61 -2.23
CA ASP A 234 -11.98 -3.79 -3.67
C ASP A 234 -10.48 -3.68 -3.99
N THR A 235 -9.81 -2.65 -3.45
CA THR A 235 -8.37 -2.45 -3.62
C THR A 235 -7.56 -3.65 -3.13
N LEU A 236 -7.83 -4.14 -1.91
CA LEU A 236 -7.11 -5.28 -1.35
C LEU A 236 -7.38 -6.56 -2.14
N GLU A 237 -8.62 -6.80 -2.56
CA GLU A 237 -8.97 -7.92 -3.42
C GLU A 237 -8.20 -7.85 -4.75
N ALA A 238 -8.27 -6.72 -5.45
CA ALA A 238 -7.59 -6.53 -6.72
C ALA A 238 -6.07 -6.74 -6.62
N ALA A 239 -5.43 -6.19 -5.59
CA ALA A 239 -4.00 -6.33 -5.38
C ALA A 239 -3.58 -7.78 -5.11
N LEU A 240 -4.33 -8.49 -4.26
CA LEU A 240 -4.08 -9.91 -3.96
C LEU A 240 -4.35 -10.80 -5.18
N TRP A 241 -5.41 -10.54 -5.94
CA TRP A 241 -5.70 -11.24 -7.19
C TRP A 241 -4.56 -11.07 -8.19
N ALA A 242 -4.08 -9.83 -8.40
CA ALA A 242 -2.98 -9.55 -9.32
C ALA A 242 -1.69 -10.30 -8.91
N LEU A 243 -1.37 -10.32 -7.62
CA LEU A 243 -0.21 -11.04 -7.09
C LEU A 243 -0.35 -12.58 -7.22
N LEU A 244 -1.54 -13.14 -6.96
CA LEU A 244 -1.78 -14.59 -6.95
C LEU A 244 -1.94 -15.20 -8.35
N SER A 245 -2.30 -14.39 -9.33
CA SER A 245 -2.53 -14.78 -10.73
C SER A 245 -1.27 -14.68 -11.61
N THR A 246 -0.17 -14.19 -11.06
CA THR A 246 1.07 -13.88 -11.81
C THR A 246 2.30 -14.52 -11.17
N SER A 247 3.45 -14.43 -11.84
CA SER A 247 4.68 -15.15 -11.46
C SER A 247 5.94 -14.29 -11.44
N ASP A 248 5.82 -12.99 -11.70
CA ASP A 248 6.90 -12.02 -11.62
C ASP A 248 6.34 -10.63 -11.29
N TYR A 249 7.22 -9.70 -10.94
CA TYR A 249 6.82 -8.35 -10.53
C TYR A 249 6.11 -7.59 -11.66
N ARG A 250 6.65 -7.67 -12.89
CA ARG A 250 6.12 -6.92 -14.04
C ARG A 250 4.68 -7.33 -14.34
N SER A 251 4.43 -8.63 -14.40
CA SER A 251 3.09 -9.17 -14.65
C SER A 251 2.13 -8.83 -13.51
N ALA A 252 2.54 -8.92 -12.25
CA ALA A 252 1.72 -8.52 -11.10
C ALA A 252 1.29 -7.04 -11.17
N ALA A 253 2.24 -6.14 -11.39
CA ALA A 253 1.98 -4.71 -11.49
C ALA A 253 1.10 -4.36 -12.71
N LEU A 254 1.35 -4.97 -13.88
CA LEU A 254 0.52 -4.75 -15.07
C LEU A 254 -0.88 -5.34 -14.92
N ALA A 255 -1.03 -6.49 -14.27
CA ALA A 255 -2.34 -7.07 -13.97
C ALA A 255 -3.16 -6.16 -13.06
N ALA A 256 -2.52 -5.57 -12.05
CA ALA A 256 -3.14 -4.59 -11.16
C ALA A 256 -3.59 -3.32 -11.90
N VAL A 257 -2.69 -2.65 -12.63
CA VAL A 257 -3.01 -1.39 -13.34
C VAL A 257 -4.08 -1.60 -14.42
N ASN A 258 -4.02 -2.70 -15.18
CA ASN A 258 -4.97 -2.94 -16.27
C ASN A 258 -6.38 -3.35 -15.79
N LEU A 259 -6.62 -3.46 -14.48
CA LEU A 259 -7.99 -3.54 -13.96
C LEU A 259 -8.76 -2.22 -14.13
N GLY A 260 -8.06 -1.09 -14.33
CA GLY A 260 -8.65 0.25 -14.44
C GLY A 260 -9.19 0.76 -13.11
N GLY A 261 -9.89 1.90 -13.15
CA GLY A 261 -10.43 2.53 -11.94
C GLY A 261 -9.31 3.18 -11.13
N ASP A 262 -9.08 2.69 -9.93
CA ASP A 262 -8.12 3.23 -8.97
C ASP A 262 -6.73 2.60 -9.15
N THR A 263 -6.10 2.92 -10.29
CA THR A 263 -4.99 2.12 -10.85
C THR A 263 -3.68 2.28 -10.11
N ASP A 264 -3.36 3.48 -9.63
CA ASP A 264 -2.18 3.75 -8.81
C ASP A 264 -2.23 2.99 -7.50
N THR A 265 -3.33 3.07 -6.77
CA THR A 265 -3.42 2.44 -5.45
C THR A 265 -3.40 0.92 -5.53
N VAL A 266 -4.18 0.33 -6.43
CA VAL A 266 -4.19 -1.14 -6.61
C VAL A 266 -2.79 -1.63 -6.99
N ALA A 267 -2.08 -0.90 -7.86
CA ALA A 267 -0.73 -1.24 -8.28
C ALA A 267 0.32 -1.00 -7.20
N ALA A 268 0.19 0.02 -6.36
CA ALA A 268 1.07 0.29 -5.23
C ALA A 268 0.98 -0.84 -4.18
N VAL A 269 -0.23 -1.27 -3.85
CA VAL A 269 -0.49 -2.37 -2.90
C VAL A 269 -0.01 -3.72 -3.48
N ALA A 270 -0.29 -4.01 -4.75
CA ALA A 270 0.21 -5.22 -5.41
C ALA A 270 1.75 -5.21 -5.52
N GLY A 271 2.31 -4.08 -5.97
CA GLY A 271 3.74 -3.84 -6.16
C GLY A 271 4.53 -3.93 -4.86
N GLY A 272 3.96 -3.49 -3.74
CA GLY A 272 4.57 -3.65 -2.43
C GLY A 272 4.81 -5.11 -2.04
N LEU A 273 3.80 -5.97 -2.18
CA LEU A 273 3.94 -7.41 -1.93
C LEU A 273 4.84 -8.10 -2.98
N ALA A 274 4.66 -7.75 -4.25
CA ALA A 274 5.46 -8.28 -5.35
C ALA A 274 6.95 -7.92 -5.18
N GLY A 275 7.24 -6.70 -4.71
CA GLY A 275 8.58 -6.24 -4.38
C GLY A 275 9.23 -7.14 -3.33
N ILE A 276 8.54 -7.41 -2.22
CA ILE A 276 9.05 -8.34 -1.18
C ILE A 276 9.31 -9.74 -1.75
N ALA A 277 8.39 -10.24 -2.57
CA ALA A 277 8.42 -11.61 -3.10
C ALA A 277 9.49 -11.83 -4.17
N TYR A 278 9.66 -10.87 -5.09
CA TYR A 278 10.53 -11.00 -6.26
C TYR A 278 11.86 -10.22 -6.12
N GLY A 279 11.97 -9.36 -5.12
CA GLY A 279 13.10 -8.46 -4.92
C GLY A 279 13.05 -7.24 -5.84
N ALA A 280 13.78 -6.18 -5.48
CA ALA A 280 13.90 -5.00 -6.32
C ALA A 280 14.57 -5.31 -7.68
N GLU A 281 15.41 -6.35 -7.74
CA GLU A 281 16.01 -6.84 -8.99
C GLU A 281 14.97 -7.48 -9.93
N GLY A 282 13.80 -7.87 -9.42
CA GLY A 282 12.68 -8.34 -10.23
C GLY A 282 11.89 -7.22 -10.91
N ILE A 283 12.06 -5.96 -10.48
CA ILE A 283 11.40 -4.80 -11.07
C ILE A 283 12.10 -4.45 -12.40
N PRO A 284 11.36 -4.17 -13.49
CA PRO A 284 11.96 -3.73 -14.75
C PRO A 284 12.92 -2.55 -14.55
N ALA A 285 14.15 -2.71 -15.05
CA ALA A 285 15.22 -1.74 -14.82
C ALA A 285 14.90 -0.34 -15.39
N ASP A 286 14.17 -0.29 -16.50
CA ASP A 286 13.66 0.94 -17.11
C ASP A 286 12.63 1.65 -16.21
N TRP A 287 11.81 0.90 -15.47
CA TRP A 287 10.86 1.48 -14.52
C TRP A 287 11.59 2.11 -13.33
N LEU A 288 12.55 1.38 -12.74
CA LEU A 288 13.38 1.93 -11.66
C LEU A 288 14.16 3.16 -12.12
N ALA A 289 14.76 3.12 -13.31
CA ALA A 289 15.52 4.26 -13.84
C ALA A 289 14.66 5.52 -14.08
N SER A 290 13.35 5.35 -14.31
CA SER A 290 12.41 6.47 -14.46
C SER A 290 11.90 7.00 -13.13
N LEU A 291 12.00 6.23 -12.04
CA LEU A 291 11.37 6.51 -10.77
C LEU A 291 11.88 7.82 -10.16
N ALA A 292 10.96 8.72 -9.84
CA ALA A 292 11.30 9.97 -9.19
C ALA A 292 11.95 9.69 -7.82
N ARG A 293 13.03 10.42 -7.52
CA ARG A 293 13.73 10.38 -6.22
C ARG A 293 14.25 8.99 -5.83
N LEU A 294 14.65 8.15 -6.80
CA LEU A 294 15.18 6.81 -6.55
C LEU A 294 16.25 6.78 -5.44
N ASP A 295 17.26 7.65 -5.51
CA ASP A 295 18.35 7.71 -4.51
C ASP A 295 17.83 8.03 -3.09
N ASP A 296 16.81 8.90 -2.98
CA ASP A 296 16.22 9.22 -1.68
C ASP A 296 15.45 8.02 -1.11
N ILE A 297 14.73 7.29 -1.96
CA ILE A 297 14.00 6.08 -1.56
C ILE A 297 14.99 5.01 -1.09
N GLU A 298 16.11 4.82 -1.79
CA GLU A 298 17.18 3.90 -1.35
C GLU A 298 17.80 4.35 -0.02
N GLY A 299 18.05 5.65 0.16
CA GLY A 299 18.54 6.21 1.42
C GLY A 299 17.57 6.00 2.58
N LEU A 300 16.26 6.18 2.34
CA LEU A 300 15.20 5.89 3.32
C LEU A 300 15.16 4.40 3.67
N ALA A 301 15.23 3.53 2.66
CA ALA A 301 15.25 2.09 2.86
C ALA A 301 16.45 1.66 3.73
N ALA A 302 17.62 2.25 3.51
CA ALA A 302 18.81 1.99 4.32
C ALA A 302 18.63 2.45 5.78
N ARG A 303 18.06 3.65 6.02
CA ARG A 303 17.79 4.15 7.38
C ARG A 303 16.79 3.26 8.12
N LEU A 304 15.70 2.88 7.46
CA LEU A 304 14.68 2.02 8.04
C LEU A 304 15.21 0.59 8.30
N ALA A 305 16.02 0.06 7.39
CA ALA A 305 16.68 -1.24 7.59
C ALA A 305 17.59 -1.20 8.83
N ALA A 306 18.45 -0.18 8.95
CA ALA A 306 19.33 0.00 10.10
C ALA A 306 18.56 0.12 11.43
N ALA A 307 17.46 0.90 11.44
CA ALA A 307 16.65 1.11 12.64
C ALA A 307 15.87 -0.15 13.06
N THR A 308 15.51 -1.00 12.11
CA THR A 308 14.69 -2.18 12.37
C THR A 308 15.49 -3.47 12.41
N GLY A 309 16.78 -3.49 12.07
CA GLY A 309 17.63 -4.69 12.10
C GLY A 309 17.47 -5.59 10.87
N TYR A 310 17.39 -4.96 9.69
CA TYR A 310 17.48 -5.60 8.37
C TYR A 310 18.80 -5.30 7.69
#